data_AF-A0A0M9CHM0-F1
#
_entry.id   AF-A0A0M9CHM0-F1
#
_cell.length_a   1.000
_cell.length_b   1.000
_cell.length_c   1.000
_cell.angle_alpha   90.00
_cell.angle_beta   90.00
_cell.angle_gamma   90.00
#
_symmetry.space_group_name_H-M   'P 1'
#
loop_
_entity.id
_entity.type
_entity.pdbx_description
1 polymer ?
#
loop_
_entity_poly.entity_id
_entity_poly.type
_entity_poly.pdbx_seq_one_letter_code
_entity_poly.pdbx_strand_id
1 'polypeptide(L)'
;MKRLNFKTDIKFKFSIVIISLLMLILVLSSQFTDKNFYIVTTVIGVLSLIAIIISVIGLLRSIKNLKQPTSKRRIASIIVIAFVTCLFFYLIVANIIEVLKHVT
;
A
#
# COMPACT_ATOMS: atom_id res chain seq x y z
N MET A 1 -6.19 -10.82 33.66
CA MET A 1 -6.24 -10.86 32.17
C MET A 1 -6.11 -9.44 31.62
N LYS A 2 -5.05 -9.15 30.86
CA LYS A 2 -4.85 -7.84 30.20
C LYS A 2 -5.94 -7.65 29.14
N ARG A 3 -6.78 -6.61 29.29
CA ARG A 3 -7.78 -6.21 28.29
C ARG A 3 -7.04 -5.80 27.01
N LEU A 4 -7.10 -6.63 25.97
CA LEU A 4 -6.57 -6.33 24.65
C LEU A 4 -7.31 -5.09 24.11
N ASN A 5 -6.60 -3.97 24.03
CA ASN A 5 -7.15 -2.69 23.59
C ASN A 5 -7.26 -2.69 22.04
N PHE A 6 -8.38 -3.23 21.53
CA PHE A 6 -8.72 -3.41 20.11
C PHE A 6 -8.50 -2.17 19.21
N LYS A 7 -8.49 -0.95 19.76
CA LYS A 7 -8.25 0.29 19.00
C LYS A 7 -6.81 0.40 18.46
N THR A 8 -5.84 -0.21 19.12
CA THR A 8 -4.42 -0.19 18.72
C THR A 8 -4.14 -1.27 17.67
N ASP A 9 -4.80 -2.43 17.80
CA ASP A 9 -4.63 -3.57 16.88
C ASP A 9 -5.12 -3.26 15.46
N ILE A 10 -6.16 -2.45 15.30
CA ILE A 10 -6.72 -2.12 13.98
C ILE A 10 -5.69 -1.36 13.11
N LYS A 11 -4.88 -0.47 13.69
CA LYS A 11 -3.87 0.29 12.94
C LYS A 11 -2.72 -0.60 12.47
N PHE A 12 -2.28 -1.51 13.34
CA PHE A 12 -1.24 -2.49 13.03
C PHE A 12 -1.70 -3.50 11.98
N LYS A 13 -2.98 -3.91 12.03
CA LYS A 13 -3.61 -4.78 11.02
C LYS A 13 -3.58 -4.17 9.63
N PHE A 14 -3.85 -2.87 9.46
CA PHE A 14 -3.81 -2.25 8.13
C PHE A 14 -2.41 -2.26 7.51
N SER A 15 -1.37 -1.95 8.30
CA SER A 15 0.01 -2.03 7.82
C SER A 15 0.43 -3.46 7.47
N ILE A 16 0.04 -4.45 8.29
CA ILE A 16 0.30 -5.87 8.00
C ILE A 16 -0.41 -6.29 6.71
N VAL A 17 -1.66 -5.88 6.50
CA VAL A 17 -2.43 -6.18 5.28
C VAL A 17 -1.75 -5.59 4.05
N ILE A 18 -1.29 -4.33 4.11
CA ILE A 18 -0.58 -3.70 2.98
C ILE A 18 0.74 -4.43 2.69
N ILE A 19 1.53 -4.75 3.72
CA ILE A 19 2.81 -5.48 3.56
C ILE A 19 2.55 -6.87 2.97
N SER A 20 1.51 -7.57 3.41
CA SER A 20 1.12 -8.87 2.87
C SER A 20 0.69 -8.78 1.41
N LEU A 21 -0.07 -7.73 1.02
CA LEU A 21 -0.44 -7.48 -0.37
C LEU A 21 0.77 -7.19 -1.24
N LEU A 22 1.72 -6.38 -0.75
CA LEU A 22 2.98 -6.08 -1.45
C LEU A 22 3.83 -7.34 -1.66
N MET A 23 3.95 -8.18 -0.64
CA MET A 23 4.64 -9.47 -0.77
C MET A 23 3.96 -10.39 -1.77
N LEU A 24 2.62 -10.44 -1.77
CA LEU A 24 1.86 -11.24 -2.74
C LEU A 24 2.08 -10.74 -4.18
N ILE A 25 2.10 -9.41 -4.38
CA ILE A 25 2.41 -8.79 -5.67
C ILE A 25 3.83 -9.17 -6.13
N LEU A 26 4.82 -9.12 -5.24
CA LEU A 26 6.21 -9.53 -5.55
C LEU A 26 6.30 -10.99 -5.99
N VAL A 27 5.63 -11.90 -5.28
CA VAL A 27 5.60 -13.32 -5.62
C VAL A 27 4.91 -13.54 -6.97
N LEU A 28 3.78 -12.90 -7.22
CA LEU A 28 3.09 -12.97 -8.52
C LEU A 28 3.96 -12.40 -9.64
N SER A 29 4.71 -11.32 -9.36
CA SER A 29 5.63 -10.72 -10.30
C SER A 29 6.77 -11.66 -10.69
N SER A 30 7.21 -12.54 -9.79
CA SER A 30 8.24 -13.54 -10.09
C SER A 30 7.77 -14.66 -11.03
N GLN A 31 6.45 -14.83 -11.19
CA GLN A 31 5.85 -15.83 -12.09
C GLN A 31 5.51 -15.26 -13.48
N PHE A 32 6.01 -14.07 -13.82
CA PHE A 32 5.83 -13.50 -15.15
C PHE A 32 6.40 -14.41 -16.22
N THR A 33 5.52 -14.91 -17.08
CA THR A 33 5.87 -15.67 -18.29
C THR A 33 4.97 -15.17 -19.42
N ASP A 34 5.45 -15.19 -20.66
CA ASP A 34 4.71 -14.64 -21.82
C ASP A 34 3.29 -15.23 -21.97
N LYS A 35 3.10 -16.51 -21.64
CA LYS A 35 1.78 -17.18 -21.71
C LYS A 35 0.76 -16.65 -20.70
N ASN A 36 1.21 -16.16 -19.54
CA ASN A 36 0.34 -15.77 -18.43
C ASN A 36 0.38 -14.27 -18.16
N PHE A 37 1.10 -13.50 -18.99
CA PHE A 37 1.36 -12.08 -18.80
C PHE A 37 0.08 -11.28 -18.52
N TYR A 38 -0.94 -11.40 -19.37
CA TYR A 38 -2.20 -10.65 -19.23
C TYR A 38 -2.95 -10.97 -17.94
N ILE A 39 -2.97 -12.25 -17.54
CA ILE A 39 -3.68 -12.68 -16.34
C ILE A 39 -2.94 -12.18 -15.10
N VAL A 40 -1.62 -12.38 -15.04
CA VAL A 40 -0.77 -12.00 -13.90
C VAL A 40 -0.74 -10.47 -13.73
N THR A 41 -0.57 -9.71 -14.81
CA THR A 41 -0.62 -8.24 -14.79
C THR A 41 -1.97 -7.71 -14.32
N THR A 42 -3.09 -8.29 -14.80
CA THR A 42 -4.44 -7.88 -14.37
C THR A 42 -4.64 -8.12 -12.88
N VAL A 43 -4.24 -9.28 -12.37
CA VAL A 43 -4.35 -9.60 -10.93
C VAL A 43 -3.48 -8.67 -10.08
N ILE A 44 -2.24 -8.41 -10.50
CA ILE A 44 -1.35 -7.46 -9.81
C ILE A 44 -1.93 -6.04 -9.84
N GLY A 45 -2.52 -5.63 -10.96
CA GLY A 45 -3.18 -4.33 -11.09
C GLY A 45 -4.32 -4.17 -10.09
N VAL A 46 -5.21 -5.15 -9.99
CA VAL A 46 -6.33 -5.15 -9.02
C VAL A 46 -5.82 -5.11 -7.58
N LEU A 47 -4.83 -5.95 -7.24
CA LEU A 47 -4.23 -5.98 -5.91
C LEU A 47 -3.57 -4.65 -5.53
N SER A 48 -2.88 -4.02 -6.49
CA SER A 48 -2.25 -2.71 -6.31
C SER A 48 -3.31 -1.64 -6.07
N LEU A 49 -4.43 -1.68 -6.80
CA LEU A 49 -5.56 -0.76 -6.62
C LEU A 49 -6.16 -0.86 -5.22
N ILE A 50 -6.35 -2.09 -4.73
CA ILE A 50 -6.81 -2.35 -3.36
C ILE A 50 -5.82 -1.80 -2.33
N ALA A 51 -4.52 -2.03 -2.54
CA ALA A 51 -3.46 -1.53 -1.64
C ALA A 51 -3.43 0.01 -1.59
N ILE A 52 -3.65 0.68 -2.73
CA ILE A 52 -3.74 2.15 -2.82
C ILE A 52 -4.94 2.65 -2.03
N ILE A 53 -6.14 2.08 -2.24
CA ILE A 53 -7.36 2.50 -1.54
C ILE A 53 -7.17 2.38 -0.01
N ILE A 54 -6.64 1.25 0.45
CA ILE A 54 -6.38 1.02 1.87
C ILE A 54 -5.34 2.03 2.41
N SER A 55 -4.27 2.30 1.65
CA SER A 55 -3.23 3.26 2.03
C SER A 55 -3.78 4.68 2.14
N VAL A 56 -4.60 5.13 1.18
CA VAL A 56 -5.26 6.45 1.20
C VAL A 56 -6.20 6.56 2.40
N ILE A 57 -7.04 5.56 2.67
CA ILE A 57 -7.93 5.55 3.84
C ILE A 57 -7.11 5.62 5.14
N GLY A 58 -6.01 4.87 5.23
CA GLY A 58 -5.08 4.88 6.36
C GLY A 58 -4.46 6.25 6.59
N LEU A 59 -3.98 6.90 5.51
CA LEU A 59 -3.39 8.23 5.53
C LEU A 59 -4.41 9.29 5.98
N LEU A 60 -5.61 9.31 5.38
CA LEU A 60 -6.68 10.24 5.72
C LEU A 60 -7.10 10.13 7.19
N ARG A 61 -7.24 8.89 7.71
CA ARG A 61 -7.49 8.66 9.14
C ARG A 61 -6.35 9.14 10.02
N SER A 62 -5.10 9.02 9.58
CA SER A 62 -3.94 9.46 10.34
C SER A 62 -3.90 10.98 10.47
N ILE A 63 -4.10 11.69 9.35
CA ILE A 63 -4.15 13.15 9.26
C ILE A 63 -5.33 13.71 10.06
N LYS A 64 -6.54 13.14 9.93
CA LYS A 64 -7.74 13.64 10.63
C LYS A 64 -7.57 13.66 12.15
N ASN A 65 -6.77 12.73 12.70
CA ASN A 65 -6.53 12.63 14.13
C ASN A 65 -5.24 13.37 14.58
N LEU A 66 -4.60 14.17 13.72
CA LEU A 66 -3.34 14.87 14.00
C LEU A 66 -3.51 16.10 14.91
N LYS A 67 -4.74 16.55 15.18
CA LYS A 67 -5.07 17.73 16.00
C LYS A 67 -4.65 17.66 17.49
N GLN A 68 -4.13 16.53 17.98
CA GLN A 68 -3.65 16.37 19.35
C GLN A 68 -2.12 16.17 19.38
N PRO A 69 -1.40 16.62 20.42
CA PRO A 69 0.05 16.42 20.53
C PRO A 69 0.37 14.93 20.31
N THR A 70 1.04 14.65 19.19
CA THR A 70 1.22 13.28 18.72
C THR A 70 2.48 12.69 19.35
N SER A 71 2.39 11.47 19.90
CA SER A 71 3.55 10.79 20.44
C SER A 71 4.56 10.45 19.33
N LYS A 72 5.86 10.37 19.67
CA LYS A 72 6.94 10.04 18.72
C LYS A 72 6.64 8.78 17.88
N ARG A 73 5.98 7.77 18.47
CA ARG A 73 5.56 6.54 17.77
C ARG A 73 4.56 6.79 16.65
N ARG A 74 3.70 7.79 16.81
CA ARG A 74 2.66 8.14 15.85
C ARG A 74 3.22 8.90 14.66
N ILE A 75 4.19 9.78 14.91
CA ILE A 75 4.95 10.48 13.86
C ILE A 75 5.70 9.46 13.00
N ALA A 76 6.40 8.49 13.62
CA ALA A 76 7.07 7.42 12.89
C ALA A 76 6.11 6.62 12.00
N SER A 77 4.91 6.30 12.49
CA SER A 77 3.89 5.59 11.69
C SER A 77 3.40 6.42 10.49
N ILE A 78 3.22 7.73 10.67
CA ILE A 78 2.83 8.65 9.57
C ILE A 78 3.93 8.69 8.50
N ILE A 79 5.19 8.80 8.92
CA ILE A 79 6.34 8.82 8.00
C ILE A 79 6.40 7.52 7.19
N VAL A 80 6.25 6.36 7.84
CA VAL A 80 6.25 5.06 7.15
C VAL A 80 5.09 4.96 6.15
N ILE A 81 3.88 5.36 6.55
CA ILE A 81 2.71 5.34 5.65
C ILE A 81 2.91 6.29 4.47
N ALA A 82 3.42 7.50 4.71
CA ALA A 82 3.69 8.49 3.67
C ALA A 82 4.75 7.97 2.68
N PHE A 83 5.83 7.36 3.18
CA PHE A 83 6.88 6.76 2.36
C PHE A 83 6.34 5.64 1.47
N VAL A 84 5.56 4.71 2.04
CA VAL A 84 4.91 3.62 1.28
C VAL A 84 3.93 4.19 0.24
N THR A 85 3.19 5.24 0.59
CA THR A 85 2.26 5.90 -0.35
C THR A 85 3.01 6.52 -1.53
N CYS A 86 4.16 7.18 -1.28
CA CYS A 86 5.03 7.71 -2.34
C CYS A 86 5.58 6.60 -3.25
N LEU A 87 5.98 5.44 -2.70
CA LEU A 87 6.44 4.30 -3.50
C LEU A 87 5.34 3.79 -4.44
N PHE A 88 4.10 3.66 -3.94
CA PHE A 88 2.98 3.31 -4.81
C PHE A 88 2.72 4.36 -5.88
N PHE A 89 2.78 5.65 -5.54
CA PHE A 89 2.65 6.72 -6.53
C PHE A 89 3.73 6.65 -7.61
N TYR A 90 4.98 6.39 -7.24
CA TYR A 90 6.07 6.21 -8.19
C TYR A 90 5.80 5.04 -9.14
N LEU A 91 5.35 3.89 -8.62
CA LEU A 91 5.00 2.74 -9.46
C LEU A 91 3.90 3.07 -10.46
N ILE A 92 2.85 3.79 -10.05
CA ILE A 92 1.78 4.22 -10.95
C ILE A 92 2.34 5.11 -12.06
N VAL A 93 3.14 6.12 -11.70
CA VAL A 93 3.73 7.06 -12.68
C VAL A 93 4.68 6.34 -13.63
N ALA A 94 5.53 5.45 -13.12
CA ALA A 94 6.45 4.64 -13.93
C ALA A 94 5.70 3.79 -14.95
N ASN A 95 4.63 3.10 -14.53
CA ASN A 95 3.79 2.30 -15.43
C ASN A 95 3.09 3.18 -16.47
N ILE A 96 2.59 4.36 -16.10
CA ILE A 96 1.96 5.29 -17.06
C ILE A 96 2.98 5.76 -18.12
N ILE A 97 4.20 6.12 -17.70
CA ILE A 97 5.27 6.55 -18.61
C ILE A 97 5.64 5.42 -19.58
N GLU A 98 5.74 4.18 -19.09
CA GLU A 98 6.09 3.02 -19.90
C GLU A 98 5.00 2.72 -20.95
N VAL A 99 3.72 2.79 -20.55
CA VAL A 99 2.60 2.68 -21.50
C VAL A 99 2.65 3.80 -22.55
N LEU A 100 2.90 5.05 -22.15
CA LEU A 100 3.01 6.18 -23.09
C LEU A 100 4.13 5.98 -24.11
N LYS A 101 5.28 5.43 -23.71
CA LYS A 101 6.38 5.11 -24.63
C LYS A 101 6.07 4.02 -25.64
N HIS A 102 5.09 3.14 -25.36
CA HIS A 102 4.68 2.09 -26.28
C HIS A 102 3.49 2.48 -27.15
N VAL A 103 2.77 3.55 -26.80
CA VAL A 103 1.60 4.08 -27.53
C VAL A 103 1.97 5.26 -28.44
N THR A 104 3.08 5.96 -28.16
CA THR A 104 3.60 7.09 -28.94
C THR A 104 4.87 6.69 -29.68
#